data_AF-A0A8J2QK67-F1
#
_entry.id   AF-A0A8J2QK67-F1
#
_cell.length_a   1.000
_cell.length_b   1.000
_cell.length_c   1.000
_cell.angle_alpha   90.00
_cell.angle_beta   90.00
_cell.angle_gamma   90.00
#
_symmetry.space_group_name_H-M   'P 1'
#
loop_
_entity.id
_entity.type
_entity.pdbx_description
1 polymer ?
#
loop_
_entity_poly.entity_id
_entity_poly.type
_entity_poly.pdbx_seq_one_letter_code
_entity_poly.pdbx_strand_id
1 'polypeptide(L)'
;MTYMHCVVQGCKITIFNKPIGVTFHNCPTSHEMRNKWLHALRNKCAVLDWSKSRICSKHFEHKYFDAQRKLKENAIPTLFPLNKLLRPNELSSKFKVDKLLTKVSQSELMNDIRNSINKIKEPANFDNMVTEDLQCKADASKEAQLWLIIKKQENLNSRLLEAVEQNKKHSEVLQKNMDDTRSSKKSMDQNIETYKYIVKCLQEKLATLEEQIEILTAVESR
;
A
#
# COMPACT_ATOMS: atom_id res chain seq x y z
N MET A 1 24.71 -27.07 -18.18
CA MET A 1 23.46 -27.64 -18.73
C MET A 1 22.41 -26.54 -18.79
N THR A 2 21.98 -26.14 -19.99
CA THR A 2 20.95 -25.13 -20.22
C THR A 2 19.57 -25.75 -20.07
N TYR A 3 18.72 -25.21 -19.19
CA TYR A 3 17.38 -25.74 -18.96
C TYR A 3 16.48 -25.46 -20.19
N MET A 4 16.17 -26.52 -20.94
CA MET A 4 15.41 -26.51 -22.19
C MET A 4 13.89 -26.66 -21.98
N HIS A 5 13.39 -26.19 -20.84
CA HIS A 5 11.98 -26.28 -20.44
C HIS A 5 11.51 -24.99 -19.75
N CYS A 6 10.20 -24.74 -19.76
CA CYS A 6 9.61 -23.61 -19.05
C CYS A 6 9.82 -23.76 -17.53
N VAL A 7 10.35 -22.73 -16.86
CA VAL A 7 10.65 -22.78 -15.41
C VAL A 7 9.39 -22.82 -14.52
N VAL A 8 8.23 -22.51 -15.08
CA VAL A 8 6.95 -22.51 -14.34
C VAL A 8 6.57 -23.94 -13.95
N GLN A 9 6.40 -24.17 -12.64
CA GLN A 9 5.94 -25.43 -12.08
C GLN A 9 4.59 -25.84 -12.68
N GLY A 10 4.52 -27.04 -13.23
CA GLY A 10 3.32 -27.58 -13.89
C GLY A 10 3.23 -27.28 -15.39
N CYS A 11 4.13 -26.46 -15.93
CA CYS A 11 4.25 -26.27 -17.36
C CYS A 11 5.11 -27.38 -17.99
N LYS A 12 4.50 -28.25 -18.80
CA LYS A 12 5.20 -29.34 -19.50
C LYS A 12 5.81 -28.92 -20.84
N ILE A 13 5.83 -27.62 -21.14
CA ILE A 13 6.29 -27.09 -22.42
C ILE A 13 7.82 -27.05 -22.42
N THR A 14 8.40 -27.85 -23.30
CA THR A 14 9.84 -27.88 -23.60
C THR A 14 10.08 -27.35 -25.00
N ILE A 15 11.34 -27.08 -25.36
CA ILE A 15 11.67 -26.69 -26.75
C ILE A 15 11.26 -27.77 -27.77
N PHE A 16 11.21 -29.03 -27.34
CA PHE A 16 10.90 -30.19 -28.16
C PHE A 16 9.38 -30.43 -28.29
N ASN A 17 8.61 -30.02 -27.27
CA ASN A 17 7.15 -30.23 -27.19
C ASN A 17 6.37 -28.91 -27.18
N LYS A 18 6.86 -27.90 -27.90
CA LYS A 18 6.18 -26.60 -27.98
C LYS A 18 5.08 -26.63 -29.05
N PRO A 19 3.85 -26.18 -28.73
CA PRO A 19 2.82 -25.95 -29.75
C PRO A 19 3.27 -24.91 -30.78
N ILE A 20 2.74 -25.00 -31.99
CA ILE A 20 3.00 -24.03 -33.06
C ILE A 20 2.63 -22.63 -32.55
N GLY A 21 3.57 -21.68 -32.67
CA GLY A 21 3.40 -20.30 -32.22
C GLY A 21 3.82 -20.00 -30.77
N VAL A 22 4.31 -20.99 -30.01
CA VAL A 22 4.85 -20.75 -28.67
C VAL A 22 6.35 -20.41 -28.72
N THR A 23 6.74 -19.30 -28.11
CA THR A 23 8.12 -18.82 -27.99
C THR A 23 8.58 -18.87 -26.54
N PHE A 24 9.90 -18.91 -26.32
CA PHE A 24 10.50 -18.84 -24.99
C PHE A 24 11.14 -17.48 -24.80
N HIS A 25 10.88 -16.87 -23.65
CA HIS A 25 11.37 -15.54 -23.30
C HIS A 25 12.31 -15.63 -22.10
N ASN A 26 13.41 -14.88 -22.18
CA ASN A 26 14.37 -14.76 -21.10
C ASN A 26 13.80 -13.90 -19.98
N CYS A 27 14.36 -14.06 -18.78
CA CYS A 27 14.04 -13.18 -17.67
C CYS A 27 14.51 -11.73 -17.94
N PRO A 28 13.84 -10.73 -17.36
CA PRO A 28 14.21 -9.33 -17.52
C PRO A 28 15.58 -9.03 -16.90
N THR A 29 16.29 -8.07 -17.51
CA THR A 29 17.60 -7.59 -17.04
C THR A 29 17.48 -6.51 -15.98
N SER A 30 16.42 -5.68 -16.01
CA SER A 30 16.22 -4.57 -15.08
C SER A 30 15.77 -5.04 -13.69
N HIS A 31 16.35 -4.44 -12.65
CA HIS A 31 16.11 -4.80 -11.25
C HIS A 31 14.62 -4.64 -10.85
N GLU A 32 13.98 -3.56 -11.27
CA GLU A 32 12.56 -3.32 -11.01
C GLU A 32 11.66 -4.43 -11.58
N MET A 33 11.97 -4.86 -12.80
CA MET A 33 11.17 -5.87 -13.48
C MET A 33 11.42 -7.27 -12.93
N ARG A 34 12.65 -7.54 -12.47
CA ARG A 34 12.96 -8.75 -11.68
C ARG A 34 12.13 -8.82 -10.41
N ASN A 35 11.98 -7.73 -9.67
CA ASN A 35 11.11 -7.71 -8.48
C ASN A 35 9.65 -8.02 -8.81
N LYS A 36 9.11 -7.43 -9.89
CA LYS A 36 7.75 -7.72 -10.37
C LYS A 36 7.58 -9.18 -10.78
N TRP A 37 8.55 -9.75 -11.49
CA TRP A 37 8.55 -11.16 -11.87
C TRP A 37 8.69 -12.09 -10.68
N LEU A 38 9.56 -11.77 -9.73
CA LEU A 38 9.75 -12.55 -8.51
C LEU A 38 8.45 -12.60 -7.70
N HIS A 39 7.72 -11.48 -7.61
CA HIS A 39 6.41 -11.45 -6.97
C HIS A 39 5.39 -12.34 -7.69
N ALA A 40 5.34 -12.28 -9.04
CA ALA A 40 4.43 -13.10 -9.83
C ALA A 40 4.77 -14.61 -9.78
N LEU A 41 6.05 -14.95 -9.66
CA LEU A 41 6.57 -16.32 -9.73
C LEU A 41 6.82 -16.96 -8.35
N ARG A 42 6.67 -16.22 -7.26
CA ARG A 42 7.02 -16.61 -5.86
C ARG A 42 6.54 -18.00 -5.46
N ASN A 43 5.32 -18.38 -5.87
CA ASN A 43 4.70 -19.66 -5.52
C ASN A 43 4.52 -20.58 -6.75
N LYS A 44 5.19 -20.25 -7.86
CA LYS A 44 5.02 -20.91 -9.17
C LYS A 44 6.33 -21.43 -9.75
N CYS A 45 7.49 -21.07 -9.18
CA CYS A 45 8.81 -21.58 -9.57
C CYS A 45 9.57 -22.02 -8.30
N ALA A 46 10.19 -23.20 -8.29
CA ALA A 46 11.01 -23.64 -7.16
C ALA A 46 12.39 -22.97 -7.17
N VAL A 47 13.00 -22.85 -8.36
CA VAL A 47 14.33 -22.28 -8.56
C VAL A 47 14.29 -21.48 -9.86
N LEU A 48 14.47 -20.16 -9.76
CA LEU A 48 14.54 -19.27 -10.92
C LEU A 48 15.98 -18.76 -11.08
N ASP A 49 16.66 -19.24 -12.12
CA ASP A 49 17.97 -18.71 -12.52
C ASP A 49 17.74 -17.60 -13.56
N TRP A 50 17.92 -16.34 -13.17
CA TRP A 50 17.72 -15.17 -14.03
C TRP A 50 18.49 -15.20 -15.34
N SER A 51 19.60 -15.96 -15.41
CA SER A 51 20.47 -16.05 -16.59
C SER A 51 20.12 -17.22 -17.53
N LYS A 52 19.50 -18.27 -17.00
CA LYS A 52 19.28 -19.54 -17.75
C LYS A 52 17.81 -19.95 -17.83
N SER A 53 16.97 -19.49 -16.92
CA SER A 53 15.55 -19.81 -16.90
C SER A 53 14.82 -19.07 -18.01
N ARG A 54 13.89 -19.78 -18.65
CA ARG A 54 13.03 -19.25 -19.70
C ARG A 54 11.58 -19.55 -19.38
N ILE A 55 10.69 -18.63 -19.75
CA ILE A 55 9.24 -18.78 -19.60
C ILE A 55 8.61 -18.81 -20.99
N CYS A 56 7.67 -19.72 -21.24
CA CYS A 56 6.99 -19.79 -22.53
C CYS A 56 5.92 -18.70 -22.67
N SER A 57 5.63 -18.30 -23.91
CA SER A 57 4.69 -17.21 -24.23
C SER A 57 3.26 -17.43 -23.69
N LYS A 58 2.87 -18.67 -23.39
CA LYS A 58 1.57 -18.99 -22.78
C LYS A 58 1.35 -18.36 -21.40
N HIS A 59 2.42 -17.99 -20.70
CA HIS A 59 2.32 -17.39 -19.38
C HIS A 59 2.08 -15.88 -19.42
N PHE A 60 2.08 -15.28 -20.60
CA PHE A 60 1.90 -13.85 -20.80
C PHE A 60 0.57 -13.58 -21.51
N GLU A 61 -0.12 -12.52 -21.12
CA GLU A 61 -1.28 -12.03 -21.85
C GLU A 61 -0.88 -11.47 -23.22
N HIS A 62 -1.77 -11.63 -24.20
CA HIS A 62 -1.55 -11.18 -25.58
C HIS A 62 -1.25 -9.67 -25.69
N LYS A 63 -1.73 -8.85 -24.75
CA LYS A 63 -1.48 -7.40 -24.68
C LYS A 63 -0.01 -7.02 -24.55
N TYR A 64 0.82 -7.95 -24.06
CA TYR A 64 2.25 -7.76 -23.84
C TYR A 64 3.10 -8.17 -25.04
N PHE A 65 2.49 -8.58 -26.15
CA PHE A 65 3.19 -8.90 -27.38
C PHE A 65 3.03 -7.79 -28.41
N ASP A 66 4.10 -7.48 -29.12
CA ASP A 66 4.09 -6.56 -30.25
C ASP A 66 3.62 -7.25 -31.54
N ALA A 67 3.39 -6.47 -32.60
CA ALA A 67 2.98 -6.97 -33.93
C ALA A 67 3.95 -8.03 -34.51
N GLN A 68 5.21 -8.03 -34.06
CA GLN A 68 6.25 -9.01 -34.44
C GLN A 68 6.29 -10.24 -33.50
N ARG A 69 5.30 -10.43 -32.62
CA ARG A 69 5.26 -11.50 -31.59
C ARG A 69 6.46 -11.50 -30.62
N LYS A 70 7.14 -10.36 -30.49
CA LYS A 70 8.15 -10.13 -29.44
C LYS A 70 7.46 -9.69 -28.16
N LEU A 71 7.98 -10.14 -27.02
CA LEU A 71 7.48 -9.78 -25.70
C LEU A 71 8.04 -8.41 -25.31
N LYS A 72 7.17 -7.49 -24.91
CA LYS A 72 7.56 -6.16 -24.44
C LYS A 72 8.42 -6.25 -23.17
N GLU A 73 9.32 -5.30 -22.98
CA GLU A 73 10.22 -5.27 -21.80
C GLU A 73 9.46 -5.11 -20.46
N ASN A 74 8.26 -4.55 -20.50
CA ASN A 74 7.37 -4.39 -19.33
C ASN A 74 6.37 -5.55 -19.15
N ALA A 75 6.55 -6.67 -19.85
CA ALA A 75 5.65 -7.81 -19.75
C ALA A 75 5.86 -8.62 -18.47
N ILE A 76 4.79 -8.87 -17.73
CA ILE A 76 4.79 -9.77 -16.56
C ILE A 76 4.03 -11.07 -16.88
N PRO A 77 4.52 -12.23 -16.40
CA PRO A 77 3.77 -13.47 -16.54
C PRO A 77 2.57 -13.46 -15.58
N THR A 78 1.35 -13.52 -16.12
CA THR A 78 0.10 -13.47 -15.35
C THR A 78 -0.73 -14.74 -15.48
N LEU A 79 -0.46 -15.57 -16.50
CA LEU A 79 -1.26 -16.75 -16.81
C LEU A 79 -0.54 -18.02 -16.32
N PHE A 80 -0.98 -18.59 -15.21
CA PHE A 80 -0.39 -19.83 -14.69
C PHE A 80 -1.44 -20.96 -14.68
N PRO A 81 -1.13 -22.16 -15.19
CA PRO A 81 -2.00 -23.31 -15.00
C PRO A 81 -2.15 -23.56 -13.49
N LEU A 82 -3.39 -23.63 -13.00
CA LEU A 82 -3.67 -24.03 -11.62
C LEU A 82 -3.08 -25.43 -11.40
N ASN A 83 -1.99 -25.54 -10.66
CA ASN A 83 -1.47 -26.84 -10.23
C ASN A 83 -2.53 -27.52 -9.37
N LYS A 84 -3.17 -28.57 -9.91
CA LYS A 84 -4.03 -29.53 -9.21
C LYS A 84 -3.27 -30.36 -8.14
N LEU A 85 -2.01 -30.03 -7.85
CA LEU A 85 -1.20 -30.69 -6.82
C LEU A 85 -1.41 -30.13 -5.41
N LEU A 86 -2.20 -29.05 -5.26
CA LEU A 86 -2.80 -28.72 -3.98
C LEU A 86 -4.03 -29.62 -3.80
N ARG A 87 -3.99 -30.50 -2.78
CA ARG A 87 -5.15 -31.32 -2.40
C ARG A 87 -6.40 -30.42 -2.35
N PRO A 88 -7.49 -30.73 -3.08
CA PRO A 88 -8.66 -29.85 -3.20
C PRO A 88 -9.37 -29.49 -1.89
N ASN A 89 -9.01 -30.13 -0.77
CA ASN A 89 -9.78 -30.01 0.47
C ASN A 89 -9.46 -28.75 1.31
N GLU A 90 -8.32 -28.08 1.10
CA GLU A 90 -7.95 -26.91 1.93
C GLU A 90 -8.27 -25.55 1.30
N LEU A 91 -8.35 -25.47 -0.04
CA LEU A 91 -8.60 -24.19 -0.71
C LEU A 91 -10.11 -23.84 -0.76
N SER A 92 -10.99 -24.85 -0.83
CA SER A 92 -12.45 -24.67 -0.80
C SER A 92 -12.95 -24.07 0.53
N SER A 93 -12.34 -24.47 1.65
CA SER A 93 -12.72 -23.98 2.97
C SER A 93 -12.35 -22.51 3.19
N LYS A 94 -11.17 -22.07 2.71
CA LYS A 94 -10.75 -20.66 2.82
C LYS A 94 -11.67 -19.72 2.05
N PHE A 95 -11.97 -20.03 0.79
CA PHE A 95 -12.89 -19.21 -0.02
C PHE A 95 -14.31 -19.13 0.56
N LYS A 96 -14.79 -20.19 1.23
CA LYS A 96 -16.09 -20.16 1.91
C LYS A 96 -16.04 -19.27 3.14
N VAL A 97 -15.03 -19.41 4.00
CA VAL A 97 -14.87 -18.58 5.20
C VAL A 97 -14.70 -17.11 4.82
N ASP A 98 -13.83 -16.80 3.86
CA ASP A 98 -13.60 -15.41 3.40
C ASP A 98 -14.90 -14.79 2.84
N LYS A 99 -15.67 -15.56 2.06
CA LYS A 99 -16.97 -15.11 1.54
C LYS A 99 -18.02 -14.94 2.64
N LEU A 100 -17.94 -15.69 3.73
CA LEU A 100 -18.81 -15.51 4.89
C LEU A 100 -18.39 -14.30 5.72
N LEU A 101 -17.10 -14.07 5.93
CA LEU A 101 -16.56 -12.89 6.62
C LEU A 101 -16.96 -11.60 5.90
N THR A 102 -17.00 -11.57 4.56
CA THR A 102 -17.48 -10.39 3.83
C THR A 102 -18.96 -10.07 4.01
N LYS A 103 -19.77 -11.01 4.54
CA LYS A 103 -21.20 -10.83 4.75
C LYS A 103 -21.57 -10.42 6.18
N VAL A 104 -20.65 -10.62 7.13
CA VAL A 104 -20.85 -10.28 8.54
C VAL A 104 -20.38 -8.84 8.77
N SER A 105 -21.12 -8.07 9.55
CA SER A 105 -20.69 -6.70 9.87
C SER A 105 -19.46 -6.70 10.78
N GLN A 106 -18.68 -5.62 10.72
CA GLN A 106 -17.50 -5.48 11.58
C GLN A 106 -17.85 -5.56 13.08
N SER A 107 -18.98 -4.98 13.50
CA SER A 107 -19.42 -4.95 14.89
C SER A 107 -19.86 -6.33 15.39
N GLU A 108 -20.59 -7.08 14.57
CA GLU A 108 -20.98 -8.47 14.88
C GLU A 108 -19.76 -9.36 15.04
N LEU A 109 -18.81 -9.28 14.09
CA LEU A 109 -17.57 -10.06 14.14
C LEU A 109 -16.73 -9.71 15.37
N MET A 110 -16.59 -8.43 15.70
CA MET A 110 -15.88 -7.97 16.89
C MET A 110 -16.52 -8.48 18.18
N ASN A 111 -17.85 -8.44 18.27
CA ASN A 111 -18.58 -8.93 19.44
C ASN A 111 -18.46 -10.45 19.60
N ASP A 112 -18.55 -11.21 18.50
CA ASP A 112 -18.38 -12.66 18.52
C ASP A 112 -16.98 -13.08 18.97
N ILE A 113 -15.94 -12.43 18.41
CA ILE A 113 -14.55 -12.65 18.81
C ILE A 113 -14.36 -12.31 20.29
N ARG A 114 -14.85 -11.15 20.76
CA ARG A 114 -14.73 -10.76 22.17
C ARG A 114 -15.41 -11.76 23.10
N ASN A 115 -16.62 -12.20 22.75
CA ASN A 115 -17.37 -13.20 23.52
C ASN A 115 -16.66 -14.55 23.56
N SER A 116 -16.00 -14.94 22.47
CA SER A 116 -15.21 -16.16 22.39
C SER A 116 -13.93 -16.07 23.22
N ILE A 117 -13.18 -14.97 23.11
CA ILE A 117 -11.96 -14.72 23.91
C ILE A 117 -12.27 -14.75 25.40
N ASN A 118 -13.36 -14.11 25.84
CA ASN A 118 -13.75 -14.08 27.25
C ASN A 118 -14.06 -15.46 27.85
N LYS A 119 -14.33 -16.47 27.01
CA LYS A 119 -14.57 -17.85 27.46
C LYS A 119 -13.28 -18.67 27.57
N ILE A 120 -12.18 -18.21 26.98
CA ILE A 120 -10.88 -18.90 27.00
C ILE A 120 -10.20 -18.60 28.33
N LYS A 121 -9.94 -19.65 29.11
CA LYS A 121 -9.22 -19.56 30.39
C LYS A 121 -7.72 -19.78 30.19
N GLU A 122 -6.94 -19.21 31.10
CA GLU A 122 -5.51 -19.46 31.18
C GLU A 122 -5.23 -20.94 31.48
N PRO A 123 -4.37 -21.61 30.68
CA PRO A 123 -3.97 -22.99 30.94
C PRO A 123 -3.24 -23.12 32.28
N ALA A 124 -3.45 -24.24 32.97
CA ALA A 124 -2.76 -24.52 34.22
C ALA A 124 -1.24 -24.64 33.98
N ASN A 125 -0.44 -24.05 34.88
CA ASN A 125 1.03 -24.02 34.78
C ASN A 125 1.57 -23.32 33.52
N PHE A 126 0.82 -22.37 32.94
CA PHE A 126 1.22 -21.66 31.72
C PHE A 126 2.59 -21.00 31.83
N ASP A 127 2.90 -20.37 32.97
CA ASP A 127 4.21 -19.75 33.22
C ASP A 127 5.38 -20.74 33.06
N ASN A 128 5.18 -22.00 33.45
CA ASN A 128 6.20 -23.04 33.31
C ASN A 128 6.34 -23.51 31.85
N MET A 129 5.37 -23.23 30.99
CA MET A 129 5.35 -23.61 29.58
C MET A 129 5.85 -22.50 28.65
N VAL A 130 6.05 -21.29 29.17
CA VAL A 130 6.53 -20.13 28.41
C VAL A 130 7.98 -19.85 28.79
N THR A 131 8.73 -19.37 27.81
CA THR A 131 10.14 -19.00 27.92
C THR A 131 10.26 -17.47 28.04
N GLU A 132 11.41 -16.98 28.51
CA GLU A 132 11.65 -15.55 28.68
C GLU A 132 11.56 -14.76 27.36
N ASP A 133 11.82 -15.39 26.23
CA ASP A 133 11.64 -14.83 24.89
C ASP A 133 10.18 -14.90 24.37
N LEU A 134 9.23 -15.14 25.29
CA LEU A 134 7.80 -15.25 25.02
C LEU A 134 7.47 -16.34 24.00
N GLN A 135 8.19 -17.47 23.99
CA GLN A 135 7.87 -18.64 23.17
C GLN A 135 7.32 -19.77 24.04
N CYS A 136 6.46 -20.62 23.48
CA CYS A 136 6.09 -21.85 24.15
C CYS A 136 7.24 -22.86 24.07
N LYS A 137 7.49 -23.60 25.15
CA LYS A 137 8.39 -24.75 25.15
C LYS A 137 7.87 -25.82 24.18
N ALA A 138 8.78 -26.68 23.69
CA ALA A 138 8.44 -27.70 22.70
C ALA A 138 7.44 -28.77 23.21
N ASP A 139 7.35 -28.95 24.53
CA ASP A 139 6.43 -29.82 25.25
C ASP A 139 5.10 -29.12 25.64
N ALA A 140 4.95 -27.83 25.34
CA ALA A 140 3.75 -27.08 25.68
C ALA A 140 2.51 -27.61 24.95
N SER A 141 1.38 -27.67 25.66
CA SER A 141 0.11 -28.08 25.08
C SER A 141 -0.33 -27.12 23.97
N LYS A 142 -1.14 -27.63 23.02
CA LYS A 142 -1.72 -26.78 21.96
C LYS A 142 -2.55 -25.64 22.53
N GLU A 143 -3.20 -25.86 23.68
CA GLU A 143 -3.99 -24.85 24.38
C GLU A 143 -3.09 -23.70 24.88
N ALA A 144 -1.94 -24.01 25.48
CA ALA A 144 -0.94 -23.01 25.86
C ALA A 144 -0.39 -22.24 24.66
N GLN A 145 -0.09 -22.92 23.56
CA GLN A 145 0.38 -22.27 22.33
C GLN A 145 -0.65 -21.29 21.75
N LEU A 146 -1.91 -21.70 21.66
CA LEU A 146 -2.99 -20.85 21.16
C LEU A 146 -3.27 -19.69 22.10
N TRP A 147 -3.26 -19.92 23.41
CA TRP A 147 -3.43 -18.85 24.40
C TRP A 147 -2.32 -17.79 24.26
N LEU A 148 -1.05 -18.22 24.15
CA LEU A 148 0.08 -17.29 24.02
C LEU A 148 -0.04 -16.43 22.75
N ILE A 149 -0.51 -17.03 21.65
CA ILE A 149 -0.78 -16.31 20.40
C ILE A 149 -1.90 -15.28 20.61
N ILE A 150 -2.99 -15.65 21.28
CA ILE A 150 -4.11 -14.74 21.59
C ILE A 150 -3.58 -13.53 22.37
N LYS A 151 -2.75 -13.74 23.40
CA LYS A 151 -2.26 -12.64 24.23
C LYS A 151 -1.21 -11.77 23.58
N LYS A 152 -0.37 -12.35 22.71
CA LYS A 152 0.47 -11.56 21.80
C LYS A 152 -0.38 -10.68 20.89
N GLN A 153 -1.47 -11.23 20.33
CA GLN A 153 -2.36 -10.49 19.45
C GLN A 153 -3.12 -9.38 20.19
N GLU A 154 -3.61 -9.64 21.41
CA GLU A 154 -4.24 -8.63 22.26
C GLU A 154 -3.28 -7.47 22.57
N ASN A 155 -2.05 -7.78 22.95
CA ASN A 155 -1.03 -6.75 23.19
C ASN A 155 -0.74 -5.91 21.94
N LEU A 156 -0.61 -6.54 20.77
CA LEU A 156 -0.45 -5.84 19.50
C LEU A 156 -1.67 -4.95 19.17
N ASN A 157 -2.89 -5.45 19.39
CA ASN A 157 -4.11 -4.68 19.17
C ASN A 157 -4.18 -3.46 20.09
N SER A 158 -3.81 -3.59 21.37
CA SER A 158 -3.75 -2.46 22.31
C SER A 158 -2.75 -1.41 21.86
N ARG A 159 -1.53 -1.81 21.48
CA ARG A 159 -0.52 -0.89 20.94
C ARG A 159 -0.97 -0.20 19.66
N LEU A 160 -1.68 -0.92 18.79
CA LEU A 160 -2.23 -0.33 17.56
C LEU A 160 -3.32 0.70 17.89
N LEU A 161 -4.21 0.40 18.84
CA LEU A 161 -5.25 1.33 19.28
C LEU A 161 -4.65 2.62 19.84
N GLU A 162 -3.62 2.52 20.68
CA GLU A 162 -2.88 3.67 21.21
C GLU A 162 -2.24 4.50 20.09
N ALA A 163 -1.59 3.84 19.13
CA ALA A 163 -0.97 4.53 17.99
C ALA A 163 -2.01 5.23 17.11
N VAL A 164 -3.18 4.62 16.88
CA VAL A 164 -4.29 5.22 16.13
C VAL A 164 -4.82 6.46 16.87
N GLU A 165 -4.99 6.38 18.18
CA GLU A 165 -5.46 7.51 19.00
C GLU A 165 -4.45 8.67 19.00
N GLN A 166 -3.15 8.37 19.10
CA GLN A 166 -2.10 9.37 18.96
C GLN A 166 -2.11 10.04 17.58
N ASN A 167 -2.21 9.25 16.50
CA ASN A 167 -2.28 9.77 15.14
C ASN A 167 -3.50 10.65 14.90
N LYS A 168 -4.64 10.30 15.52
CA LYS A 168 -5.86 11.12 15.48
C LYS A 168 -5.62 12.48 16.12
N LYS A 169 -5.04 12.52 17.33
CA LYS A 169 -4.68 13.77 18.02
C LYS A 169 -3.72 14.63 17.19
N HIS A 170 -2.69 14.02 16.58
CA HIS A 170 -1.78 14.74 15.70
C HIS A 170 -2.51 15.35 14.49
N SER A 171 -3.44 14.61 13.89
CA SER A 171 -4.24 15.09 12.76
C SER A 171 -5.14 16.27 13.15
N GLU A 172 -5.75 16.23 14.33
CA GLU A 172 -6.58 17.33 14.86
C GLU A 172 -5.76 18.60 15.12
N VAL A 173 -4.54 18.46 15.66
CA VAL A 173 -3.61 19.59 15.85
C VAL A 173 -3.20 20.20 14.50
N LEU A 174 -2.85 19.37 13.52
CA LEU A 174 -2.51 19.84 12.18
C LEU A 174 -3.67 20.59 11.52
N GLN A 175 -4.90 20.06 11.65
CA GLN A 175 -6.10 20.72 11.12
C GLN A 175 -6.31 22.08 11.77
N LYS A 176 -6.19 22.18 13.10
CA LYS A 176 -6.30 23.44 13.82
C LYS A 176 -5.25 24.47 13.35
N ASN A 177 -3.99 24.05 13.24
CA ASN A 177 -2.92 24.92 12.76
C ASN A 177 -3.18 25.44 11.33
N MET A 178 -3.73 24.60 10.46
CA MET A 178 -4.13 25.01 9.11
C MET A 178 -5.24 26.04 9.13
N ASP A 179 -6.25 25.87 9.99
CA ASP A 179 -7.37 26.79 10.12
C ASP A 179 -6.94 28.14 10.73
N ASP A 180 -6.04 28.12 11.70
CA ASP A 180 -5.42 29.31 12.30
C ASP A 180 -4.59 30.08 11.24
N THR A 181 -3.77 29.37 10.46
CA THR A 181 -3.00 29.95 9.36
C THR A 181 -3.91 30.57 8.30
N ARG A 182 -5.01 29.89 7.95
CA ARG A 182 -6.00 30.38 7.00
C ARG A 182 -6.69 31.64 7.51
N SER A 183 -7.00 31.70 8.80
CA SER A 183 -7.64 32.86 9.43
C SER A 183 -6.68 34.06 9.50
N SER A 184 -5.42 33.82 9.87
CA SER A 184 -4.36 34.84 9.85
C SER A 184 -4.16 35.40 8.43
N LYS A 185 -4.12 34.52 7.42
CA LYS A 185 -4.01 34.94 6.02
C LYS A 185 -5.18 35.83 5.60
N LYS A 186 -6.43 35.47 5.93
CA LYS A 186 -7.60 36.30 5.63
C LYS A 186 -7.51 37.69 6.27
N SER A 187 -7.05 37.77 7.52
CA SER A 187 -6.84 39.07 8.19
C SER A 187 -5.76 39.90 7.50
N MET A 188 -4.66 39.27 7.09
CA MET A 188 -3.60 39.94 6.35
C MET A 188 -4.08 40.44 4.98
N ASP A 189 -4.86 39.64 4.24
CA ASP A 189 -5.46 40.03 2.96
C ASP A 189 -6.40 41.24 3.14
N GLN A 190 -7.20 41.27 4.20
CA GLN A 190 -8.07 42.41 4.54
C GLN A 190 -7.27 43.67 4.87
N ASN A 191 -6.16 43.52 5.60
CA ASN A 191 -5.27 44.63 5.91
C ASN A 191 -4.60 45.17 4.64
N ILE A 192 -4.14 44.29 3.75
CA ILE A 192 -3.57 44.68 2.44
C ILE A 192 -4.59 45.49 1.64
N GLU A 193 -5.85 45.07 1.61
CA GLU A 193 -6.89 45.81 0.89
C GLU A 193 -7.16 47.19 1.49
N THR A 194 -7.18 47.28 2.83
CA THR A 194 -7.25 48.56 3.55
C THR A 194 -6.07 49.47 3.19
N TYR A 195 -4.84 48.95 3.18
CA TYR A 195 -3.65 49.73 2.83
C TYR A 195 -3.67 50.20 1.38
N LYS A 196 -4.10 49.35 0.43
CA LYS A 196 -4.28 49.77 -0.97
C LYS A 196 -5.25 50.93 -1.10
N TYR A 197 -6.37 50.89 -0.37
CA TYR A 197 -7.33 51.99 -0.35
C TYR A 197 -6.71 53.29 0.19
N ILE A 198 -5.99 53.20 1.32
CA ILE A 198 -5.29 54.36 1.90
C ILE A 198 -4.28 54.95 0.91
N VAL A 199 -3.47 54.11 0.27
CA VAL A 199 -2.49 54.54 -0.73
C VAL A 199 -3.18 55.26 -1.89
N LYS A 200 -4.31 54.75 -2.39
CA LYS A 200 -5.09 55.39 -3.45
C LYS A 200 -5.56 56.79 -3.03
N CYS A 201 -6.12 56.94 -1.83
CA CYS A 201 -6.54 58.25 -1.32
C CYS A 201 -5.37 59.23 -1.17
N LEU A 202 -4.19 58.75 -0.76
CA LEU A 202 -3.00 59.59 -0.65
C LEU A 202 -2.48 60.02 -2.03
N GLN A 203 -2.52 59.13 -3.02
CA GLN A 203 -2.16 59.44 -4.41
C GLN A 203 -3.09 60.50 -5.00
N GLU A 204 -4.40 60.39 -4.79
CA GLU A 204 -5.38 61.40 -5.23
C GLU A 204 -5.11 62.77 -4.58
N LYS A 205 -4.85 62.80 -3.26
CA LYS A 205 -4.49 64.05 -2.56
C LYS A 205 -3.19 64.66 -3.07
N LEU A 206 -2.18 63.83 -3.34
CA LEU A 206 -0.90 64.30 -3.88
C LEU A 206 -1.09 64.95 -5.25
N ALA A 207 -1.85 64.31 -6.15
CA ALA A 207 -2.14 64.86 -7.48
C ALA A 207 -2.86 66.22 -7.39
N THR A 208 -3.82 66.38 -6.48
CA THR A 208 -4.50 67.67 -6.26
C THR A 208 -3.54 68.74 -5.72
N LEU A 209 -2.62 68.37 -4.82
CA LEU A 209 -1.61 69.31 -4.32
C LEU A 209 -0.63 69.73 -5.42
N GLU A 210 -0.21 68.80 -6.28
CA GLU A 210 0.64 69.08 -7.44
C GLU A 210 -0.05 70.07 -8.39
N GLU A 211 -1.33 69.87 -8.70
CA GLU A 211 -2.14 70.79 -9.52
C GLU A 211 -2.23 72.18 -8.88
N GLN A 212 -2.48 72.26 -7.56
CA GLN A 212 -2.53 73.54 -6.85
C GLN A 212 -1.18 74.28 -6.89
N ILE A 213 -0.07 73.55 -6.72
CA ILE A 213 1.29 74.12 -6.81
C ILE A 213 1.54 74.67 -8.22
N GLU A 214 1.15 73.94 -9.27
CA GLU A 214 1.30 74.38 -10.66
C GLU A 214 0.52 75.68 -10.93
N ILE A 215 -0.73 75.76 -10.45
CA ILE A 215 -1.56 76.97 -10.55
C ILE A 215 -0.90 78.15 -9.82
N LEU A 216 -0.46 77.97 -8.57
CA LEU A 216 0.18 79.04 -7.78
C LEU A 216 1.46 79.53 -8.45
N THR A 217 2.30 78.62 -8.94
CA THR A 217 3.54 78.93 -9.66
C THR A 217 3.25 79.75 -10.92
N ALA A 218 2.20 79.39 -11.67
CA ALA A 218 1.79 80.15 -12.86
C ALA A 218 1.29 81.56 -12.52
N VAL A 219 0.60 81.75 -11.39
CA VAL A 219 0.14 83.07 -10.92
C VAL A 219 1.31 83.96 -10.48
N GLU A 220 2.28 83.43 -9.73
CA GLU A 220 3.46 84.20 -9.30
C GLU A 220 4.37 84.64 -10.46
N SER A 221 4.33 83.93 -11.59
CA SER A 221 5.15 84.24 -12.77
C SER A 221 4.59 85.36 -13.68
N ARG A 222 3.42 85.94 -13.35
CA ARG A 222 2.76 87.03 -14.09
C ARG A 222 2.91 88.37 -13.39
#